data_AF-A0A7J8YBS8-F1
#
_entry.id   AF-A0A7J8YBS8-F1
#
_cell.length_a   1.000
_cell.length_b   1.000
_cell.length_c   1.000
_cell.angle_alpha   90.00
_cell.angle_beta   90.00
_cell.angle_gamma   90.00
#
_symmetry.space_group_name_H-M   'P 1'
#
loop_
_entity.id
_entity.type
_entity.pdbx_description
1 polymer ?
#
loop_
_entity_poly.entity_id
_entity_poly.type
_entity_poly.pdbx_seq_one_letter_code
_entity_poly.pdbx_strand_id
1 'polypeptide(L)'
;MDQYQIANSVPGILILQIDAPVFFANASYLRERISRWIYEEEDRLKSAGEASLHYVILDLSAVGSIDTSGISMLEELMKNVHRKGLQLVLANPQSEVMKKLDKSKLIDKIGQGWIFLTVGEAVSACNFMLHTCKSIHVAVDQNAEENKV
;
A
#
# COMPACT_ATOMS: atom_id res chain seq x y z
N MET A 1 -19.85 -4.58 1.26
CA MET A 1 -18.88 -4.27 2.34
C MET A 1 -19.71 -3.60 3.42
N ASP A 2 -20.47 -4.37 4.21
CA ASP A 2 -21.57 -3.79 5.02
C ASP A 2 -21.68 -4.42 6.40
N GLN A 3 -20.64 -5.14 6.85
CA GLN A 3 -20.67 -5.82 8.14
C GLN A 3 -20.61 -4.82 9.31
N TYR A 4 -19.93 -3.68 9.13
CA TYR A 4 -19.79 -2.66 10.17
C TYR A 4 -20.11 -1.27 9.59
N GLN A 5 -21.25 -0.72 9.98
CA GLN A 5 -21.76 0.57 9.48
C GLN A 5 -20.95 1.78 9.97
N ILE A 6 -20.19 1.62 11.06
CA ILE A 6 -19.35 2.69 11.63
C ILE A 6 -17.93 2.69 11.06
N ALA A 7 -17.58 1.73 10.19
CA ALA A 7 -16.26 1.66 9.59
C ALA A 7 -16.13 2.73 8.51
N ASN A 8 -15.05 3.52 8.59
CA ASN A 8 -14.75 4.56 7.63
C ASN A 8 -13.45 4.25 6.90
N SER A 9 -13.42 4.52 5.60
CA SER A 9 -12.20 4.47 4.81
C SER A 9 -11.27 5.64 5.15
N VAL A 10 -9.96 5.43 5.01
CA VAL A 10 -8.97 6.50 5.20
C VAL A 10 -8.66 7.12 3.82
N PRO A 11 -8.81 8.44 3.64
CA PRO A 11 -8.56 9.07 2.35
C PRO A 11 -7.16 8.79 1.80
N GLY A 12 -7.09 8.41 0.53
CA GLY A 12 -5.82 8.15 -0.17
C GLY A 12 -5.11 6.85 0.20
N ILE A 13 -5.73 5.98 1.00
CA ILE A 13 -5.15 4.70 1.44
C ILE A 13 -6.13 3.56 1.17
N LEU A 14 -5.66 2.53 0.46
CA LEU A 14 -6.38 1.26 0.27
C LEU A 14 -5.75 0.19 1.16
N ILE A 15 -6.55 -0.46 2.00
CA ILE A 15 -6.11 -1.54 2.90
C ILE A 15 -6.69 -2.85 2.42
N LEU A 16 -5.84 -3.85 2.17
CA LEU A 16 -6.22 -5.17 1.69
C LEU A 16 -5.64 -6.25 2.59
N GLN A 17 -6.49 -7.11 3.13
CA GLN A 17 -6.07 -8.27 3.92
C GLN A 17 -5.90 -9.49 3.02
N ILE A 18 -4.78 -10.21 3.19
CA ILE A 18 -4.51 -11.46 2.51
C ILE A 18 -4.69 -12.60 3.51
N ASP A 19 -5.78 -13.36 3.34
CA ASP A 19 -6.24 -14.35 4.32
C ASP A 19 -5.83 -15.80 4.00
N ALA A 20 -4.65 -15.97 3.39
CA ALA A 20 -4.12 -17.29 3.04
C ALA A 20 -2.60 -17.24 2.78
N PRO A 21 -1.88 -18.37 2.90
CA PRO A 21 -0.51 -18.48 2.42
C PRO A 21 -0.45 -18.19 0.91
N VAL A 22 0.67 -17.63 0.44
CA VAL A 22 0.84 -17.23 -0.96
C VAL A 22 1.80 -18.19 -1.66
N PHE A 23 1.27 -18.93 -2.63
CA PHE A 23 2.01 -19.95 -3.35
C PHE A 23 1.63 -19.99 -4.84
N PHE A 24 2.32 -20.81 -5.62
CA PHE A 24 2.11 -20.91 -7.07
C PHE A 24 0.64 -20.96 -7.51
N ALA A 25 -0.19 -21.75 -6.83
CA ALA A 25 -1.59 -21.96 -7.22
C ALA A 25 -2.48 -20.71 -7.07
N ASN A 26 -2.16 -19.76 -6.18
CA ASN A 26 -2.99 -18.58 -5.93
C ASN A 26 -2.30 -17.24 -6.28
N ALA A 27 -0.99 -17.25 -6.57
CA ALA A 27 -0.22 -16.05 -6.84
C ALA A 27 -0.80 -15.21 -8.00
N SER A 28 -1.11 -15.82 -9.14
CA SER A 28 -1.67 -15.11 -10.30
C SER A 28 -3.02 -14.47 -9.99
N TYR A 29 -3.92 -15.24 -9.37
CA TYR A 29 -5.23 -14.76 -8.94
C TYR A 29 -5.12 -13.56 -8.00
N LEU A 30 -4.25 -13.66 -6.99
CA LEU A 30 -4.09 -12.62 -5.98
C LEU A 30 -3.53 -11.33 -6.61
N ARG A 31 -2.57 -11.43 -7.53
CA ARG A 31 -2.04 -10.27 -8.29
C ARG A 31 -3.13 -9.55 -9.08
N GLU A 32 -3.94 -10.30 -9.82
CA GLU A 32 -5.03 -9.77 -10.63
C GLU A 32 -6.12 -9.15 -9.74
N ARG A 33 -6.43 -9.82 -8.62
CA ARG A 33 -7.45 -9.34 -7.68
C ARG A 33 -7.05 -8.03 -7.02
N ILE A 34 -5.80 -7.93 -6.56
CA ILE A 34 -5.25 -6.69 -5.99
C ILE A 34 -5.25 -5.57 -7.03
N SER A 35 -4.79 -5.86 -8.26
CA SER A 35 -4.78 -4.86 -9.34
C SER A 35 -6.18 -4.35 -9.66
N ARG A 36 -7.19 -5.24 -9.65
CA ARG A 36 -8.58 -4.87 -9.86
C ARG A 36 -9.12 -4.00 -8.72
N TRP A 37 -8.85 -4.34 -7.46
CA TRP A 37 -9.24 -3.52 -6.32
C TRP A 37 -8.62 -2.12 -6.36
N ILE A 38 -7.35 -2.00 -6.75
CA ILE A 38 -6.70 -0.70 -6.93
C ILE A 38 -7.45 0.12 -7.98
N TYR A 39 -7.78 -0.48 -9.13
CA TYR A 39 -8.51 0.21 -10.20
C TYR A 39 -9.92 0.64 -9.77
N GLU A 40 -10.66 -0.27 -9.12
CA GLU A 40 -12.01 0.01 -8.59
C GLU A 40 -11.98 1.17 -7.58
N GLU A 41 -10.97 1.20 -6.70
CA GLU A 41 -10.82 2.27 -5.72
C GLU A 41 -10.42 3.60 -6.36
N GLU A 42 -9.49 3.59 -7.33
CA GLU A 42 -9.13 4.79 -8.10
C GLU A 42 -10.36 5.38 -8.83
N ASP A 43 -11.23 4.54 -9.40
CA ASP A 43 -12.44 4.98 -10.08
C ASP A 43 -13.50 5.53 -9.11
N ARG A 44 -13.68 4.87 -7.96
CA ARG A 44 -14.56 5.33 -6.88
C ARG A 44 -14.15 6.72 -6.40
N LEU A 45 -12.86 6.93 -6.11
CA LEU A 45 -12.33 8.20 -5.61
C LEU A 45 -12.51 9.33 -6.64
N LYS A 46 -12.27 9.05 -7.93
CA LYS A 46 -12.49 10.03 -9.01
C LYS A 46 -13.95 10.43 -9.13
N SER A 47 -14.86 9.44 -9.08
CA SER A 47 -16.30 9.68 -9.19
C SER A 47 -16.87 10.44 -7.99
N ALA A 48 -16.29 10.25 -6.80
CA ALA A 48 -16.66 10.97 -5.57
C ALA A 48 -16.00 12.35 -5.44
N GLY A 49 -15.03 12.70 -6.30
CA GLY A 49 -14.22 13.92 -6.16
C GLY A 49 -13.32 13.91 -4.92
N GLU A 50 -12.97 12.72 -4.42
CA GLU A 50 -12.12 12.53 -3.24
C GLU A 50 -10.63 12.63 -3.60
N ALA A 51 -9.78 12.65 -2.56
CA ALA A 51 -8.33 12.62 -2.74
C ALA A 51 -7.90 11.37 -3.51
N SER A 52 -6.90 11.50 -4.39
CA SER A 52 -6.32 10.39 -5.14
C SER A 52 -5.77 9.31 -4.21
N LEU A 53 -5.75 8.07 -4.70
CA LEU A 53 -5.07 6.97 -4.03
C LEU A 53 -3.56 7.22 -4.04
N HIS A 54 -2.88 6.98 -2.91
CA HIS A 54 -1.43 7.13 -2.79
C HIS A 54 -0.77 5.87 -2.22
N TYR A 55 -1.43 5.17 -1.30
CA TYR A 55 -0.87 4.01 -0.60
C TYR A 55 -1.75 2.78 -0.73
N VAL A 56 -1.10 1.63 -0.90
CA VAL A 56 -1.74 0.30 -0.82
C VAL A 56 -1.09 -0.47 0.32
N ILE A 57 -1.84 -0.72 1.39
CA ILE A 57 -1.40 -1.49 2.56
C ILE A 57 -1.88 -2.93 2.39
N LEU A 58 -0.95 -3.87 2.37
CA LEU A 58 -1.23 -5.29 2.44
C LEU A 58 -1.08 -5.78 3.88
N ASP A 59 -2.18 -6.20 4.50
CA ASP A 59 -2.14 -6.91 5.76
C ASP A 59 -1.80 -8.38 5.52
N LEU A 60 -0.63 -8.77 6.00
CA LEU A 60 -0.05 -10.11 5.89
C LEU A 60 -0.16 -10.90 7.19
N SER A 61 -0.94 -10.43 8.17
CA SER A 61 -1.12 -11.07 9.48
C SER A 61 -1.53 -12.54 9.38
N ALA A 62 -2.39 -12.89 8.43
CA ALA A 62 -2.87 -14.25 8.17
C ALA A 62 -1.99 -15.05 7.19
N VAL A 63 -0.96 -14.44 6.60
CA VAL A 63 -0.06 -15.09 5.64
C VAL A 63 1.00 -15.87 6.40
N GLY A 64 0.72 -17.15 6.66
CA GLY A 64 1.64 -18.03 7.39
C GLY A 64 2.89 -18.44 6.60
N SER A 65 2.82 -18.47 5.27
CA SER A 65 3.99 -18.77 4.43
C SER A 65 3.86 -18.20 3.01
N ILE A 66 5.03 -18.02 2.38
CA ILE A 66 5.16 -17.59 0.99
C ILE A 66 6.16 -18.50 0.26
N ASP A 67 5.95 -18.79 -1.02
CA ASP A 67 6.92 -19.49 -1.88
C ASP A 67 7.59 -18.54 -2.89
N THR A 68 8.46 -19.09 -3.75
CA THR A 68 9.15 -18.32 -4.79
C THR A 68 8.17 -17.64 -5.76
N SER A 69 7.07 -18.30 -6.11
CA SER A 69 6.04 -17.72 -6.98
C SER A 69 5.29 -16.57 -6.32
N GLY A 70 5.01 -16.67 -5.02
CA GLY A 70 4.45 -15.59 -4.22
C GLY A 70 5.39 -14.38 -4.12
N ILE A 71 6.69 -14.62 -3.94
CA ILE A 71 7.70 -13.53 -3.93
C ILE A 71 7.74 -12.83 -5.30
N SER A 72 7.81 -13.59 -6.39
CA SER A 72 7.81 -13.03 -7.76
C SER A 72 6.55 -12.23 -8.03
N MET A 73 5.40 -12.71 -7.53
CA MET A 73 4.14 -11.99 -7.63
C MET A 73 4.19 -10.65 -6.88
N LEU A 74 4.68 -10.64 -5.63
CA LEU A 74 4.75 -9.42 -4.84
C LEU A 74 5.71 -8.40 -5.46
N GLU A 75 6.81 -8.87 -6.05
CA GLU A 75 7.72 -8.01 -6.81
C GLU A 75 7.05 -7.39 -8.05
N GLU A 76 6.25 -8.16 -8.79
CA GLU A 76 5.51 -7.64 -9.94
C GLU A 76 4.42 -6.66 -9.51
N LEU A 77 3.68 -6.99 -8.45
CA LEU A 77 2.69 -6.10 -7.85
C LEU A 77 3.34 -4.78 -7.43
N MET A 78 4.46 -4.83 -6.73
CA MET A 78 5.23 -3.65 -6.34
C MET A 78 5.57 -2.78 -7.55
N LYS A 79 6.09 -3.37 -8.64
CA LYS A 79 6.39 -2.61 -9.88
C LYS A 79 5.14 -1.97 -10.48
N ASN A 80 4.01 -2.67 -10.50
CA ASN A 80 2.77 -2.17 -11.05
C ASN A 80 2.19 -1.00 -10.22
N VAL A 81 2.25 -1.12 -8.90
CA VAL A 81 1.84 -0.08 -7.95
C VAL A 81 2.72 1.17 -8.11
N HIS A 82 4.05 1.02 -8.14
CA HIS A 82 4.96 2.15 -8.34
C HIS A 82 4.81 2.83 -9.71
N ARG A 83 4.55 2.07 -10.78
CA ARG A 83 4.27 2.63 -12.11
C ARG A 83 3.03 3.53 -12.14
N LYS A 84 2.08 3.31 -11.22
CA LYS A 84 0.90 4.16 -11.03
C LYS A 84 1.17 5.36 -10.11
N GLY A 85 2.39 5.52 -9.59
CA GLY A 85 2.72 6.55 -8.60
C GLY A 85 2.23 6.22 -7.18
N LEU A 86 1.85 4.97 -6.93
CA LEU A 86 1.40 4.50 -5.63
C LEU A 86 2.57 3.86 -4.86
N GLN A 87 2.50 3.87 -3.53
CA GLN A 87 3.44 3.19 -2.65
C GLN A 87 2.83 1.91 -2.09
N LEU A 88 3.56 0.80 -2.22
CA LEU A 88 3.20 -0.47 -1.58
C LEU A 88 3.73 -0.51 -0.14
N VAL A 89 2.89 -0.90 0.80
CA VAL A 89 3.20 -0.99 2.23
C VAL A 89 2.81 -2.37 2.75
N LEU A 90 3.67 -3.00 3.55
CA LEU A 90 3.40 -4.29 4.17
C LEU A 90 3.11 -4.11 5.65
N ALA A 91 2.02 -4.70 6.13
CA ALA A 91 1.66 -4.72 7.54
C ALA A 91 1.67 -6.16 8.06
N ASN A 92 2.26 -6.33 9.24
CA ASN A 92 2.30 -7.59 10.01
C ASN A 92 2.77 -8.84 9.22
N PRO A 93 3.88 -8.80 8.45
CA PRO A 93 4.42 -10.01 7.86
C PRO A 93 4.96 -10.97 8.93
N GLN A 94 4.48 -12.22 8.93
CA GLN A 94 4.97 -13.23 9.86
C GLN A 94 6.47 -13.53 9.68
N SER A 95 7.14 -14.02 10.73
CA SER A 95 8.60 -14.21 10.73
C SER A 95 9.12 -15.09 9.59
N GLU A 96 8.36 -16.13 9.20
CA GLU A 96 8.73 -17.00 8.07
C GLU A 96 8.63 -16.27 6.72
N VAL A 97 7.60 -15.42 6.57
CA VAL A 97 7.44 -14.57 5.39
C VAL A 97 8.57 -13.55 5.34
N MET A 98 8.86 -12.88 6.46
CA MET A 98 9.97 -11.90 6.56
C MET A 98 11.31 -12.49 6.15
N LYS A 99 11.68 -13.68 6.63
CA LYS A 99 12.94 -14.36 6.25
C LYS A 99 13.03 -14.60 4.75
N LYS A 100 11.91 -14.97 4.10
CA LYS A 100 11.86 -15.25 2.67
C LYS A 100 11.92 -13.97 1.82
N LEU A 101 11.28 -12.90 2.29
CA LEU A 101 11.37 -11.57 1.68
C LEU A 101 12.77 -10.98 1.78
N ASP A 102 13.44 -11.17 2.91
CA ASP A 102 14.83 -10.75 3.13
C ASP A 102 15.78 -11.51 2.20
N LYS A 103 15.66 -12.85 2.15
CA LYS A 103 16.47 -13.71 1.28
C LYS A 103 16.32 -13.38 -0.20
N SER A 104 15.15 -12.88 -0.63
CA SER A 104 14.90 -12.46 -2.02
C SER A 104 15.28 -11.01 -2.31
N LYS A 105 15.79 -10.27 -1.31
CA LYS A 105 16.08 -8.84 -1.36
C LYS A 105 14.85 -7.98 -1.69
N LEU A 106 13.65 -8.50 -1.43
CA LEU A 106 12.42 -7.75 -1.68
C LEU A 106 12.22 -6.66 -0.61
N ILE A 107 12.69 -6.89 0.61
CA ILE A 107 12.70 -5.86 1.67
C ILE A 107 13.48 -4.63 1.23
N ASP A 108 14.65 -4.81 0.62
CA ASP A 108 15.48 -3.70 0.13
C ASP A 108 14.79 -2.91 -0.99
N LYS A 109 14.07 -3.61 -1.88
CA LYS A 109 13.33 -2.99 -2.99
C LYS A 109 12.10 -2.22 -2.51
N ILE A 110 11.38 -2.76 -1.53
CA ILE A 110 10.22 -2.08 -0.93
C ILE A 110 10.69 -0.89 -0.10
N GLY A 111 11.81 -1.05 0.62
CA GLY A 111 12.32 -0.11 1.60
C GLY A 111 11.84 -0.49 3.01
N GLN A 112 12.78 -0.58 3.95
CA GLN A 112 12.48 -0.96 5.34
C GLN A 112 11.48 -0.01 6.03
N GLY A 113 11.41 1.25 5.58
CA GLY A 113 10.44 2.24 6.08
C GLY A 113 8.98 1.98 5.66
N TRP A 114 8.71 0.97 4.84
CA TRP A 114 7.36 0.61 4.36
C TRP A 114 6.90 -0.78 4.83
N ILE A 115 7.54 -1.30 5.88
CA ILE A 115 7.14 -2.54 6.54
C ILE A 115 6.84 -2.24 8.01
N PHE A 116 5.63 -2.53 8.46
CA PHE A 116 5.14 -2.19 9.79
C PHE A 116 4.64 -3.42 10.55
N LEU A 117 4.65 -3.34 11.88
CA LEU A 117 4.17 -4.43 12.73
C LEU A 117 2.64 -4.51 12.71
N THR A 118 1.95 -3.38 12.61
CA THR A 118 0.49 -3.32 12.59
C THR A 118 -0.06 -2.48 11.44
N VAL A 119 -1.30 -2.75 11.03
CA VAL A 119 -2.03 -1.91 10.05
C VAL A 119 -2.19 -0.48 10.58
N GLY A 120 -2.41 -0.32 11.88
CA GLY A 120 -2.57 1.01 12.51
C GLY A 120 -1.31 1.88 12.40
N GLU A 121 -0.13 1.31 12.59
CA GLU A 121 1.15 2.00 12.38
C GLU A 121 1.35 2.35 10.90
N ALA A 122 1.07 1.42 9.99
CA ALA A 122 1.16 1.67 8.55
C ALA A 122 0.25 2.84 8.13
N VAL A 123 -1.00 2.84 8.58
CA VAL A 123 -1.96 3.93 8.32
C VAL A 123 -1.46 5.25 8.91
N SER A 124 -0.94 5.24 10.14
CA SER A 124 -0.44 6.44 10.80
C SER A 124 0.75 7.04 10.05
N ALA A 125 1.69 6.20 9.60
CA ALA A 125 2.84 6.62 8.82
C ALA A 125 2.44 7.19 7.45
N CYS A 126 1.55 6.50 6.72
CA CYS A 126 1.01 6.97 5.45
C CYS A 126 0.27 8.31 5.61
N ASN A 127 -0.56 8.45 6.65
CA ASN A 127 -1.29 9.68 6.91
C ASN A 127 -0.34 10.84 7.24
N PHE A 128 0.69 10.59 8.06
CA PHE A 128 1.73 11.58 8.35
C PHE A 128 2.41 12.06 7.06
N MET A 129 2.79 11.14 6.16
CA MET A 129 3.43 11.45 4.88
C MET A 129 2.53 12.24 3.94
N LEU A 130 1.23 11.91 3.86
CA LEU A 130 0.25 12.68 3.09
C LEU A 130 0.17 14.14 3.55
N HIS A 131 0.15 14.36 4.87
CA HIS A 131 0.05 15.69 5.45
C HIS A 131 1.36 16.49 5.37
N THR A 132 2.52 15.84 5.48
CA THR A 132 3.81 16.52 5.32
C THR A 132 4.02 16.98 3.88
N CYS A 133 3.64 16.19 2.87
CA CYS A 133 3.68 16.62 1.47
C CYS A 133 2.72 17.79 1.17
N LYS A 134 1.53 17.81 1.80
CA LYS A 134 0.58 18.94 1.68
C LYS A 134 1.18 20.22 2.27
N SER A 135 1.88 20.13 3.40
CA SER A 135 2.52 21.29 4.04
C SER A 135 3.70 21.85 3.24
N ILE A 136 4.42 21.01 2.49
CA ILE A 136 5.52 21.45 1.62
C ILE A 136 4.99 22.19 0.39
N HIS A 137 3.91 21.72 -0.26
CA HIS A 137 3.31 22.45 -1.38
C HIS A 137 2.75 23.81 -0.97
N VAL A 138 2.03 23.89 0.17
CA VAL A 138 1.53 25.17 0.71
C VAL A 138 2.66 26.16 1.01
N ALA A 139 3.78 25.68 1.55
CA ALA A 139 4.95 26.53 1.82
C ALA A 139 5.65 27.01 0.53
N VAL A 140 5.65 26.21 -0.54
CA VAL A 140 6.24 26.60 -1.84
C VAL A 140 5.34 27.59 -2.58
N ASP A 141 4.02 27.43 -2.52
CA ASP A 141 3.06 28.34 -3.16
C ASP A 141 3.05 29.72 -2.48
N GLN A 142 3.14 29.79 -1.15
CA GLN A 142 3.24 31.05 -0.40
C GLN A 142 4.55 31.80 -0.66
N ASN A 143 5.68 31.07 -0.76
CA ASN A 143 6.97 31.66 -1.09
C ASN A 143 7.05 32.16 -2.55
N ALA A 144 6.24 31.60 -3.46
CA ALA A 144 6.18 32.04 -4.86
C ALA A 144 5.33 33.32 -5.06
N GLU A 145 4.35 33.56 -4.18
CA GLU A 145 3.55 34.78 -4.17
C GLU A 145 4.24 35.96 -3.47
N GLU A 146 5.05 35.70 -2.42
CA GLU A 146 5.81 36.76 -1.73
C GLU A 146 7.02 37.29 -2.54
N ASN A 147 7.57 36.50 -3.48
CA ASN A 147 8.71 36.91 -4.32
C ASN A 147 8.31 37.62 -5.63
N LYS A 148 7.06 38.08 -5.75
CA LYS A 148 6.55 38.85 -6.90
C LYS A 148 6.37 40.35 -6.63
N VAL A 149 6.89 40.87 -5.51
CA VAL A 149 6.86 42.31 -5.16
C VAL A 149 8.24 42.93 -5.27
#